data_AF-A0AA96TLU6-F1
#
_entry.id   AF-A0AA96TLU6-F1
#
_cell.length_a   1.000
_cell.length_b   1.000
_cell.length_c   1.000
_cell.angle_alpha   90.00
_cell.angle_beta   90.00
_cell.angle_gamma   90.00
#
_symmetry.space_group_name_H-M   'P 1'
#
loop_
_entity.id
_entity.type
_entity.pdbx_description
1 polymer ?
#
loop_
_entity_poly.entity_id
_entity_poly.type
_entity_poly.pdbx_seq_one_letter_code
_entity_poly.pdbx_strand_id
1 'polypeptide(L)'
;MSEPRQEAPVACTLDGAALGTRTADWHRITARASARHDIEDGVRLLFPATPELAAEIAALAVAEQDCCAFFDFTLHLSPTRLELTVRAPESATPLLADLFRAGR
;
A
#
# COMPACT_ATOMS: atom_id res chain seq x y z
N MET A 1 7.41 -13.01 22.97
CA MET A 1 6.40 -13.89 22.38
C MET A 1 6.17 -13.36 20.98
N SER A 2 6.86 -13.92 19.98
CA SER A 2 6.71 -13.50 18.58
C SER A 2 5.56 -14.29 17.99
N GLU A 3 4.46 -13.62 17.65
CA GLU A 3 3.33 -14.25 16.99
C GLU A 3 3.73 -14.62 15.55
N PRO A 4 3.49 -15.86 15.09
CA PRO A 4 3.75 -16.24 13.71
C PRO A 4 2.78 -15.44 12.81
N ARG A 5 3.34 -14.70 11.85
CA ARG A 5 2.59 -13.98 10.82
C ARG A 5 1.73 -14.98 10.05
N GLN A 6 0.46 -15.11 10.45
CA GLN A 6 -0.47 -16.08 9.89
C GLN A 6 -0.63 -15.81 8.39
N GLU A 7 -0.47 -16.86 7.59
CA GLU A 7 -0.82 -16.93 6.18
C GLU A 7 -2.34 -16.77 6.03
N ALA A 8 -2.84 -15.54 6.16
CA ALA A 8 -4.22 -15.23 5.86
C ALA A 8 -4.48 -15.54 4.37
N PRO A 9 -5.58 -16.22 4.02
CA PRO A 9 -5.90 -16.47 2.62
C PRO A 9 -5.95 -15.13 1.87
N VAL A 10 -5.20 -15.05 0.76
CA VAL A 10 -5.23 -13.93 -0.20
C VAL A 10 -6.56 -14.00 -0.97
N ALA A 11 -7.67 -13.87 -0.26
CA ALA A 11 -9.00 -13.82 -0.81
C ALA A 11 -9.53 -12.43 -0.46
N CYS A 12 -9.23 -11.46 -1.33
CA CYS A 12 -9.86 -10.15 -1.27
C CYS A 12 -11.38 -10.39 -1.29
N THR A 13 -12.07 -10.09 -0.20
CA THR A 13 -13.51 -10.34 -0.05
C THR A 13 -14.37 -9.28 -0.75
N LEU A 14 -13.77 -8.39 -1.54
CA LEU A 14 -14.47 -7.35 -2.29
C LEU A 14 -14.94 -7.86 -3.67
N ASP A 15 -16.15 -7.48 -4.04
CA ASP A 15 -16.67 -7.64 -5.41
C ASP A 15 -15.69 -7.05 -6.43
N GLY A 16 -15.47 -7.72 -7.56
CA GLY A 16 -14.41 -7.37 -8.53
C GLY A 16 -14.47 -5.93 -9.07
N ALA A 17 -15.63 -5.28 -9.05
CA ALA A 17 -15.76 -3.86 -9.42
C ALA A 17 -15.10 -2.93 -8.37
N ALA A 18 -15.23 -3.26 -7.10
CA ALA A 18 -14.63 -2.49 -6.01
C ALA A 18 -13.12 -2.71 -5.92
N LEU A 19 -12.64 -3.93 -6.25
CA LEU A 19 -11.21 -4.20 -6.43
C LEU A 19 -10.60 -3.32 -7.54
N GLY A 20 -11.29 -3.17 -8.68
CA GLY A 20 -10.83 -2.31 -9.79
C GLY A 20 -10.71 -0.83 -9.41
N THR A 21 -11.64 -0.31 -8.61
CA THR A 21 -11.55 1.07 -8.08
C THR A 21 -10.35 1.24 -7.14
N ARG A 22 -10.07 0.25 -6.29
CA ARG A 22 -8.91 0.28 -5.37
C ARG A 22 -7.58 0.29 -6.09
N THR A 23 -7.42 -0.56 -7.11
CA THR A 23 -6.22 -0.56 -7.96
C THR A 23 -6.01 0.80 -8.63
N ALA A 24 -7.07 1.41 -9.16
CA ALA A 24 -6.99 2.73 -9.79
C ALA A 24 -6.61 3.83 -8.78
N ASP A 25 -7.13 3.78 -7.56
CA ASP A 25 -6.78 4.72 -6.50
C ASP A 25 -5.32 4.60 -6.07
N TRP A 26 -4.82 3.38 -5.88
CA TRP A 26 -3.41 3.16 -5.56
C TRP A 26 -2.51 3.61 -6.69
N HIS A 27 -2.83 3.32 -7.95
CA HIS A 27 -2.08 3.83 -9.10
C HIS A 27 -2.03 5.36 -9.15
N ARG A 28 -3.15 6.02 -8.85
CA ARG A 28 -3.23 7.48 -8.80
C ARG A 28 -2.34 8.06 -7.70
N ILE A 29 -2.26 7.39 -6.55
CA ILE A 29 -1.34 7.75 -5.48
C ILE A 29 0.12 7.47 -5.88
N THR A 30 0.45 6.26 -6.34
CA THR A 30 1.83 5.88 -6.68
C THR A 30 2.40 6.75 -7.79
N ALA A 31 1.58 7.21 -8.74
CA ALA A 31 1.98 8.16 -9.77
C ALA A 31 2.40 9.55 -9.24
N ARG A 32 1.97 9.92 -8.02
CA ARG A 32 2.37 11.17 -7.34
C ARG A 32 3.64 11.00 -6.51
N ALA A 33 4.19 9.79 -6.43
CA ALA A 33 5.41 9.55 -5.66
C ALA A 33 6.58 10.26 -6.33
N SER A 34 7.32 11.04 -5.53
CA SER A 34 8.57 11.67 -5.94
C SER A 34 9.72 10.66 -6.07
N ALA A 35 9.65 9.55 -5.35
CA ALA A 35 10.58 8.44 -5.45
C ALA A 35 9.91 7.13 -5.06
N ARG A 36 10.42 6.05 -5.63
CA ARG A 36 10.06 4.67 -5.31
C ARG A 36 11.32 3.87 -5.05
N HIS A 37 11.29 3.07 -4.00
CA HIS A 37 12.33 2.12 -3.67
C HIS A 37 11.68 0.76 -3.40
N ASP A 38 12.06 -0.26 -4.16
CA ASP A 38 11.71 -1.63 -3.80
C ASP A 38 12.58 -2.05 -2.60
N ILE A 39 11.97 -2.72 -1.62
CA ILE A 39 12.61 -3.23 -0.40
C ILE A 39 12.35 -4.73 -0.32
N GLU A 40 13.10 -5.45 0.53
CA GLU A 40 13.07 -6.91 0.62
C GLU A 40 11.65 -7.51 0.69
N ASP A 41 10.77 -6.91 1.48
CA ASP A 41 9.39 -7.39 1.68
C ASP A 41 8.31 -6.43 1.15
N GLY A 42 8.62 -5.56 0.19
CA GLY A 42 7.62 -4.66 -0.37
C GLY A 42 8.16 -3.40 -1.04
N VAL A 43 7.50 -2.27 -0.81
CA VAL A 43 7.81 -1.00 -1.48
C VAL A 43 7.80 0.17 -0.52
N ARG A 44 8.67 1.13 -0.79
CA ARG A 44 8.72 2.43 -0.11
C ARG A 44 8.51 3.55 -1.13
N LEU A 45 7.55 4.42 -0.85
CA LEU A 45 7.16 5.54 -1.69
C LEU A 45 7.33 6.85 -0.92
N LEU A 46 7.95 7.84 -1.57
CA LEU A 46 8.18 9.16 -0.98
C LEU A 46 7.31 10.21 -1.66
N PHE A 47 6.66 11.04 -0.86
CA PHE A 47 5.75 12.08 -1.32
C PHE A 47 6.08 13.44 -0.67
N PRO A 48 5.66 14.56 -1.28
CA PRO A 48 5.56 15.83 -0.58
C PRO A 48 4.68 15.69 0.67
N ALA A 49 5.11 16.27 1.79
CA ALA A 49 4.32 16.28 3.02
C ALA A 49 3.18 17.31 2.94
N THR A 50 2.04 16.93 2.36
CA THR A 50 0.81 17.73 2.39
C THR A 50 -0.27 17.03 3.23
N PRO A 51 -1.11 17.79 3.96
CA PRO A 51 -2.16 17.19 4.79
C PRO A 51 -3.18 16.41 3.97
N GLU A 52 -3.50 16.88 2.76
CA GLU A 52 -4.45 16.22 1.85
C GLU A 52 -3.96 14.83 1.44
N LEU A 53 -2.66 14.73 1.09
CA LEU A 53 -2.09 13.47 0.64
C LEU A 53 -1.90 12.48 1.79
N ALA A 54 -1.52 12.95 2.97
CA ALA A 54 -1.43 12.11 4.16
C ALA A 54 -2.80 11.50 4.53
N ALA A 55 -3.87 12.32 4.52
CA ALA A 55 -5.23 11.86 4.79
C ALA A 55 -5.71 10.85 3.74
N GLU A 56 -5.46 11.14 2.46
CA GLU A 56 -5.84 10.27 1.35
C GLU A 56 -5.16 8.89 1.43
N ILE A 57 -3.84 8.86 1.66
CA ILE A 57 -3.10 7.60 1.77
C ILE A 57 -3.52 6.81 3.00
N ALA A 58 -3.73 7.47 4.15
CA ALA A 58 -4.19 6.80 5.36
C ALA A 58 -5.58 6.16 5.16
N ALA A 59 -6.50 6.86 4.50
CA ALA A 59 -7.83 6.33 4.21
C ALA A 59 -7.79 5.09 3.29
N LEU A 60 -6.95 5.13 2.25
CA LEU A 60 -6.77 3.97 1.37
C LEU A 60 -6.11 2.79 2.09
N ALA A 61 -5.08 3.05 2.90
CA ALA A 61 -4.41 2.01 3.68
C ALA A 61 -5.36 1.30 4.65
N VAL A 62 -6.21 2.07 5.36
CA VAL A 62 -7.23 1.48 6.25
C VAL A 62 -8.25 0.68 5.47
N ALA A 63 -8.72 1.20 4.33
CA ALA A 63 -9.67 0.45 3.50
C ALA A 63 -9.08 -0.84 2.91
N GLU A 64 -7.77 -0.88 2.65
CA GLU A 64 -7.11 -2.13 2.24
C GLU A 64 -6.96 -3.14 3.36
N GLN A 65 -6.90 -2.71 4.62
CA GLN A 65 -6.91 -3.65 5.73
C GLN A 65 -8.22 -4.46 5.79
N ASP A 66 -9.34 -3.89 5.30
CA ASP A 66 -10.62 -4.59 5.21
C ASP A 66 -10.66 -5.67 4.09
N CYS A 67 -9.90 -5.50 2.98
CA CYS A 67 -9.84 -6.49 1.89
C CYS A 67 -8.65 -7.45 1.98
N CYS A 68 -7.51 -6.92 2.41
CA CYS A 68 -6.17 -7.49 2.31
C CYS A 68 -5.41 -7.28 3.62
N ALA A 69 -5.92 -7.87 4.71
CA ALA A 69 -5.36 -7.73 6.06
C ALA A 69 -3.90 -8.21 6.23
N PHE A 70 -3.30 -8.81 5.20
CA PHE A 70 -1.88 -9.21 5.17
C PHE A 70 -0.93 -8.06 4.79
N PHE A 71 -1.44 -6.96 4.24
CA PHE A 71 -0.60 -5.79 4.00
C PHE A 71 -0.26 -5.10 5.32
N ASP A 72 1.00 -4.72 5.47
CA ASP A 72 1.47 -3.90 6.57
C ASP A 72 1.81 -2.51 6.02
N PHE A 73 1.11 -1.49 6.51
CA PHE A 73 1.27 -0.11 6.08
C PHE A 73 1.90 0.72 7.20
N THR A 74 3.00 1.38 6.87
CA THR A 74 3.63 2.38 7.76
C THR A 74 3.63 3.74 7.06
N LEU A 75 3.05 4.73 7.73
CA LEU A 75 3.17 6.14 7.35
C LEU A 75 4.16 6.84 8.27
N HIS A 76 5.17 7.46 7.69
CA HIS A 76 6.14 8.28 8.42
C HIS A 76 6.12 9.71 7.89
N LEU A 77 5.77 10.64 8.77
CA LEU A 77 5.74 12.08 8.47
C LEU A 77 7.01 12.74 8.99
N SER A 78 7.63 13.53 8.12
CA SER A 78 8.74 14.42 8.44
C SER A 78 8.41 15.84 7.96
N PRO A 79 9.18 16.87 8.35
CA PRO A 79 8.88 18.26 7.98
C PRO A 79 8.78 18.52 6.47
N THR A 80 9.38 17.69 5.62
CA THR A 80 9.41 17.90 4.17
C THR A 80 8.87 16.73 3.35
N ARG A 81 8.69 15.56 3.97
CA ARG A 81 8.33 14.33 3.26
C ARG A 81 7.34 13.47 4.04
N LEU A 82 6.44 12.86 3.29
CA LEU A 82 5.60 11.75 3.70
C LEU A 82 6.19 10.48 3.08
N GLU A 83 6.53 9.51 3.91
CA GLU A 83 6.96 8.19 3.48
C GLU A 83 5.83 7.19 3.74
N LEU A 84 5.49 6.42 2.70
CA LEU A 84 4.66 5.23 2.80
C LEU A 84 5.56 4.02 2.61
N THR A 85 5.60 3.12 3.59
CA THR A 85 6.14 1.78 3.42
C THR A 85 4.97 0.79 3.40
N VAL A 86 4.92 -0.06 2.38
CA VAL A 86 3.96 -1.16 2.26
C VAL A 86 4.72 -2.46 2.23
N ARG A 87 4.38 -3.38 3.12
CA ARG A 87 4.96 -4.72 3.19
C ARG A 87 3.90 -5.79 3.03
N ALA A 88 4.30 -6.93 2.49
CA ALA A 88 3.44 -8.10 2.35
C ALA A 88 4.26 -9.39 2.54
N PRO A 89 3.64 -10.51 2.92
CA PRO A 89 4.29 -11.81 2.87
C PRO A 89 4.66 -12.18 1.43
N GLU A 90 5.65 -13.06 1.25
CA GLU A 90 6.15 -13.49 -0.06
C GLU A 90 5.02 -14.02 -0.97
N SER A 91 4.05 -14.73 -0.39
CA SER A 91 2.88 -15.26 -1.09
C SER A 91 1.98 -14.18 -1.73
N ALA A 92 2.06 -12.93 -1.26
CA ALA A 92 1.29 -11.79 -1.76
C ALA A 92 2.12 -10.84 -2.65
N THR A 93 3.37 -11.19 -2.97
CA THR A 93 4.24 -10.41 -3.87
C THR A 93 3.60 -10.05 -5.21
N PRO A 94 2.88 -10.96 -5.90
CA PRO A 94 2.22 -10.62 -7.17
C PRO A 94 1.17 -9.51 -7.02
N LEU A 95 0.41 -9.52 -5.92
CA LEU A 95 -0.61 -8.50 -5.65
C LEU A 95 0.02 -7.17 -5.25
N LEU A 96 1.11 -7.20 -4.46
CA LEU A 96 1.89 -6.00 -4.15
C LEU A 96 2.43 -5.35 -5.42
N ALA A 97 2.96 -6.15 -6.35
CA ALA A 97 3.44 -5.66 -7.64
C ALA A 97 2.30 -5.07 -8.49
N ASP A 98 1.12 -5.72 -8.51
CA ASP A 98 -0.03 -5.22 -9.27
C ASP A 98 -0.53 -3.89 -8.72
N LEU A 99 -0.91 -3.80 -7.44
CA LEU A 99 -1.52 -2.62 -6.83
C LEU A 99 -0.57 -1.41 -6.82
N PHE A 100 0.69 -1.64 -6.45
CA PHE A 100 1.63 -0.55 -6.20
C PHE A 100 2.51 -0.21 -7.39
N ARG A 101 2.32 -0.76 -8.60
CA ARG A 101 3.13 -0.37 -9.78
C ARG A 101 3.03 1.13 -10.05
N ALA A 102 4.14 1.71 -10.54
CA ALA A 102 4.08 3.02 -11.18
C ALA A 102 3.45 2.85 -12.57
N GLY A 103 2.43 3.65 -12.90
CA GLY A 103 1.95 3.74 -14.27
C GLY A 103 3.10 4.14 -15.19
N ARG A 104 3.32 3.39 -16.28
CA ARG A 104 4.26 3.77 -17.33
C ARG A 104 3.75 4.99 -18.09
#